data_AF-A0A9E5D3N0-F1
#
_entry.id   AF-A0A9E5D3N0-F1
#
_cell.length_a   1.000
_cell.length_b   1.000
_cell.length_c   1.000
_cell.angle_alpha   90.00
_cell.angle_beta   90.00
_cell.angle_gamma   90.00
#
_symmetry.space_group_name_H-M   'P 1'
#
loop_
_entity.id
_entity.type
_entity.pdbx_description
1 polymer ?
#
loop_
_entity_poly.entity_id
_entity_poly.type
_entity_poly.pdbx_seq_one_letter_code
_entity_poly.pdbx_strand_id
1 'polypeptide(L)'
;GGPQDLDVRVFLFGVGRDRLMAAAAETGISVQIANELKRADMVLTTKTHYRRGSQLVRIAESSGTPVYVLRKNTMPQVQEFLYTIGKERGVDGYRSGQPDEDHKAVLEEAMQEAEDAAQRVLGGETSIQLTPQRSYVRRLQHLLGQRYNVSSTSRGRDPSRSVMFYKP
;
A
#
# COMPACT_ATOMS: atom_id res chain seq x y z
N GLY A 1 -15.39 -18.74 -9.44
CA GLY A 1 -16.02 -17.42 -9.51
C GLY A 1 -15.52 -16.73 -10.75
N GLY A 2 -16.39 -16.06 -11.51
CA GLY A 2 -15.97 -15.28 -12.68
C GLY A 2 -15.04 -14.12 -12.30
N PRO A 3 -14.41 -13.46 -13.29
CA PRO A 3 -13.61 -12.26 -13.04
C PRO A 3 -14.46 -11.21 -12.34
N GLN A 4 -13.90 -10.61 -11.28
CA GLN A 4 -14.56 -9.52 -10.57
C GLN A 4 -14.19 -8.23 -11.30
N ASP A 5 -15.16 -7.66 -12.01
CA ASP A 5 -15.00 -6.37 -12.69
C ASP A 5 -15.22 -5.24 -11.69
N LEU A 6 -14.19 -4.42 -11.47
CA LEU A 6 -14.23 -3.34 -10.50
C LEU A 6 -14.93 -2.07 -11.03
N ASP A 7 -15.26 -2.02 -12.32
CA ASP A 7 -15.71 -0.79 -13.01
C ASP A 7 -14.83 0.42 -12.63
N VAL A 8 -13.51 0.21 -12.67
CA VAL A 8 -12.48 1.21 -12.38
C VAL A 8 -11.68 1.45 -13.65
N ARG A 9 -11.59 2.73 -14.06
CA ARG A 9 -10.80 3.15 -15.23
C ARG A 9 -9.43 3.64 -14.81
N VAL A 10 -8.40 2.89 -15.16
CA VAL A 10 -7.00 3.17 -14.82
C VAL A 10 -6.27 3.74 -16.04
N PHE A 11 -5.69 4.94 -15.90
CA PHE A 11 -4.78 5.49 -16.89
C PHE A 11 -3.35 5.04 -16.58
N LEU A 12 -2.66 4.47 -17.58
CA LEU A 12 -1.29 3.95 -17.40
C LEU A 12 -0.26 4.97 -17.84
N PHE A 13 0.75 5.21 -17.00
CA PHE A 13 1.89 6.06 -17.33
C PHE A 13 3.22 5.39 -16.98
N GLY A 14 3.94 4.90 -17.99
CA GLY A 14 5.20 4.16 -17.77
C GLY A 14 5.00 2.75 -17.19
N VAL A 15 3.77 2.23 -17.22
CA VAL A 15 3.40 0.85 -16.88
C VAL A 15 2.88 0.16 -18.14
N GLY A 16 3.27 -1.10 -18.36
CA GLY A 16 2.93 -1.83 -19.58
C GLY A 16 1.48 -2.31 -19.56
N ARG A 17 0.74 -2.07 -20.65
CA ARG A 17 -0.65 -2.52 -20.81
C ARG A 17 -0.77 -4.04 -20.69
N ASP A 18 0.08 -4.77 -21.40
CA ASP A 18 0.07 -6.23 -21.41
C ASP A 18 0.35 -6.82 -20.03
N ARG A 19 1.19 -6.14 -19.23
CA ARG A 19 1.48 -6.54 -17.86
C ARG A 19 0.27 -6.38 -16.94
N LEU A 20 -0.46 -5.27 -17.08
CA LEU A 20 -1.71 -5.08 -16.32
C LEU A 20 -2.76 -6.11 -16.71
N MET A 21 -2.90 -6.40 -18.00
CA MET A 21 -3.84 -7.43 -18.48
C MET A 21 -3.49 -8.82 -17.99
N ALA A 22 -2.21 -9.20 -18.04
CA ALA A 22 -1.73 -10.48 -17.51
C ALA A 22 -1.94 -10.58 -15.99
N ALA A 23 -1.62 -9.52 -15.24
CA ALA A 23 -1.92 -9.47 -13.81
C ALA A 23 -3.42 -9.58 -13.51
N ALA A 24 -4.28 -8.93 -14.29
CA ALA A 24 -5.73 -9.02 -14.15
C ALA A 24 -6.24 -10.45 -14.39
N ALA A 25 -5.69 -11.14 -15.40
CA ALA A 25 -6.00 -12.55 -15.66
C ALA A 25 -5.55 -13.47 -14.52
N GLU A 26 -4.36 -13.25 -13.95
CA GLU A 26 -3.82 -14.06 -12.86
C GLU A 26 -4.54 -13.83 -11.51
N THR A 27 -4.90 -12.59 -11.22
CA THR A 27 -5.58 -12.21 -9.98
C THR A 27 -7.10 -12.43 -10.03
N GLY A 28 -7.67 -12.53 -11.23
CA GLY A 28 -9.12 -12.53 -11.44
C GLY A 28 -9.78 -11.17 -11.20
N ILE A 29 -9.00 -10.11 -10.99
CA ILE A 29 -9.47 -8.74 -10.77
C ILE A 29 -9.31 -7.96 -12.06
N SER A 30 -10.42 -7.57 -12.66
CA SER A 30 -10.42 -6.81 -13.91
C SER A 30 -10.60 -5.32 -13.67
N VAL A 31 -9.86 -4.53 -14.44
CA VAL A 31 -9.96 -3.08 -14.51
C VAL A 31 -10.04 -2.62 -15.96
N GLN A 32 -10.69 -1.49 -16.19
CA GLN A 32 -10.75 -0.85 -17.49
C GLN A 32 -9.53 0.05 -17.68
N ILE A 33 -8.95 0.06 -18.88
CA ILE A 33 -7.80 0.94 -19.19
C ILE A 33 -8.32 2.20 -19.88
N ALA A 34 -8.11 3.35 -19.25
CA ALA A 34 -8.45 4.65 -19.82
C ALA A 34 -7.36 5.09 -20.81
N ASN A 35 -7.80 5.51 -22.00
CA ASN A 35 -6.90 6.07 -23.03
C ASN A 35 -6.59 7.56 -22.81
N GLU A 36 -7.38 8.24 -21.98
CA GLU A 36 -7.24 9.68 -21.67
C GLU A 36 -7.33 9.89 -20.16
N LEU A 37 -6.45 10.73 -19.59
CA LEU A 37 -6.42 11.03 -18.16
C LEU A 37 -7.78 11.54 -17.64
N LYS A 38 -8.47 12.39 -18.41
CA LYS A 38 -9.77 12.96 -18.05
C LYS A 38 -10.91 11.94 -17.90
N ARG A 39 -10.73 10.73 -18.43
CA ARG A 39 -11.71 9.63 -18.34
C ARG A 39 -11.32 8.59 -17.29
N ALA A 40 -10.21 8.79 -16.61
CA ALA A 40 -9.66 7.85 -15.65
C ALA A 40 -10.11 8.19 -14.25
N ASP A 41 -10.45 7.16 -13.49
CA ASP A 41 -10.74 7.27 -12.06
C ASP A 41 -9.43 7.28 -11.25
N MET A 42 -8.32 6.80 -11.83
CA MET A 42 -6.99 6.82 -11.22
C MET A 42 -5.86 6.71 -12.26
N VAL A 43 -4.65 7.10 -11.85
CA VAL A 43 -3.41 6.92 -12.63
C VAL A 43 -2.54 5.85 -12.00
N LEU A 44 -2.05 4.90 -12.80
CA LEU A 44 -1.00 3.96 -12.39
C LEU A 44 0.32 4.34 -13.06
N THR A 45 1.32 4.66 -12.26
CA THR A 45 2.64 5.11 -12.73
C THR A 45 3.77 4.41 -12.00
N THR A 46 5.01 4.61 -12.46
CA THR A 46 6.21 4.15 -11.75
C THR A 46 6.88 5.30 -10.99
N LYS A 47 7.66 4.97 -9.96
CA LYS A 47 8.40 5.92 -9.12
C LYS A 47 9.34 6.80 -9.93
N THR A 48 9.96 6.26 -10.97
CA THR A 48 10.81 7.01 -11.89
C THR A 48 10.02 8.09 -12.63
N HIS A 49 8.85 7.73 -13.15
CA HIS A 49 7.98 8.64 -13.89
C HIS A 49 7.32 9.68 -12.97
N TYR A 50 6.96 9.28 -11.75
CA TYR A 50 6.45 10.17 -10.71
C TYR A 50 7.47 11.23 -10.28
N ARG A 51 8.69 10.81 -9.92
CA ARG A 51 9.75 11.71 -9.42
C ARG A 51 10.24 12.74 -10.42
N ARG A 52 10.20 12.40 -11.71
CA ARG A 52 10.51 13.36 -12.78
C ARG A 52 9.48 14.49 -12.86
N GLY A 53 8.40 14.43 -12.07
CA GLY A 53 7.36 15.43 -12.01
C GLY A 53 6.75 15.64 -13.38
N SER A 54 6.48 14.55 -14.09
CA SER A 54 5.94 14.62 -15.46
C SER A 54 4.71 15.52 -15.46
N GLN A 55 4.52 16.26 -16.53
CA GLN A 55 3.36 17.14 -16.68
C GLN A 55 2.05 16.37 -16.44
N LEU A 56 2.00 15.10 -16.82
CA LEU A 56 0.86 14.22 -16.59
C LEU A 56 0.57 13.98 -15.10
N VAL A 57 1.60 13.71 -14.29
CA VAL A 57 1.43 13.52 -12.84
C VAL A 57 0.96 14.80 -12.18
N ARG A 58 1.52 15.95 -12.57
CA ARG A 58 1.10 17.26 -12.05
C ARG A 58 -0.35 17.57 -12.41
N ILE A 59 -0.76 17.26 -13.65
CA ILE A 59 -2.15 17.44 -14.09
C ILE A 59 -3.07 16.55 -13.26
N ALA A 60 -2.75 15.26 -13.10
CA ALA A 60 -3.55 14.33 -12.32
C ALA A 60 -3.73 14.79 -10.87
N GLU A 61 -2.64 15.22 -10.23
CA GLU A 61 -2.68 15.77 -8.86
C GLU A 61 -3.53 17.05 -8.80
N SER A 62 -3.37 17.97 -9.76
CA SER A 62 -4.16 19.22 -9.82
C SER A 62 -5.65 19.00 -10.10
N SER A 63 -6.00 17.93 -10.82
CA SER A 63 -7.38 17.55 -11.11
C SER A 63 -8.00 16.67 -10.02
N GLY A 64 -7.27 16.38 -8.93
CA GLY A 64 -7.73 15.50 -7.86
C GLY A 64 -7.80 14.02 -8.25
N THR A 65 -7.23 13.63 -9.38
CA THR A 65 -7.18 12.24 -9.82
C THR A 65 -6.09 11.50 -9.03
N PRO A 66 -6.42 10.44 -8.27
CA PRO A 66 -5.44 9.73 -7.46
C PRO A 66 -4.35 9.07 -8.32
N VAL A 67 -3.11 9.14 -7.84
CA VAL A 67 -1.93 8.60 -8.52
C VAL A 67 -1.33 7.46 -7.69
N TYR A 68 -1.41 6.23 -8.21
CA TYR A 68 -0.78 5.05 -7.65
C TYR A 68 0.62 4.85 -8.23
N VAL A 69 1.62 4.69 -7.37
CA VAL A 69 3.04 4.68 -7.78
C VAL A 69 3.70 3.33 -7.49
N LEU A 70 3.95 2.56 -8.54
CA LEU A 70 4.76 1.34 -8.49
C LEU A 70 6.23 1.70 -8.30
N ARG A 71 6.98 0.96 -7.47
CA ARG A 71 8.42 1.17 -7.33
C ARG A 71 9.16 0.76 -8.61
N LYS A 72 8.78 -0.38 -9.18
CA LYS A 72 9.28 -0.94 -10.43
C LYS A 72 8.10 -1.43 -11.26
N ASN A 73 8.30 -1.52 -12.58
CA ASN A 73 7.29 -2.03 -13.50
C ASN A 73 7.36 -3.57 -13.55
N THR A 74 7.09 -4.25 -12.43
CA THR A 74 7.18 -5.72 -12.28
C THR A 74 5.81 -6.35 -12.09
N MET A 75 5.65 -7.64 -12.45
CA MET A 75 4.38 -8.36 -12.30
C MET A 75 3.84 -8.34 -10.86
N PRO A 76 4.64 -8.67 -9.83
CA PRO A 76 4.14 -8.71 -8.45
C PRO A 76 3.58 -7.37 -7.96
N GLN A 77 4.21 -6.26 -8.38
CA GLN A 77 3.74 -4.92 -7.99
C GLN A 77 2.44 -4.51 -8.70
N VAL A 78 2.25 -4.97 -9.93
CA VAL A 78 0.98 -4.75 -10.65
C VAL A 78 -0.13 -5.61 -10.04
N GLN A 79 0.17 -6.84 -9.61
CA GLN A 79 -0.77 -7.68 -8.86
C GLN A 79 -1.12 -7.06 -7.50
N GLU A 80 -0.14 -6.57 -6.74
CA GLU A 80 -0.36 -5.86 -5.48
C GLU A 80 -1.26 -4.63 -5.65
N PHE A 81 -1.08 -3.87 -6.74
CA PHE A 81 -1.98 -2.79 -7.12
C PHE A 81 -3.42 -3.29 -7.30
N LEU A 82 -3.63 -4.34 -8.10
CA LEU A 82 -4.96 -4.92 -8.35
C LEU A 82 -5.63 -5.43 -7.07
N TYR A 83 -4.88 -6.07 -6.18
CA TYR A 83 -5.39 -6.51 -4.88
C TYR A 83 -5.78 -5.32 -3.98
N THR A 84 -4.99 -4.25 -4.00
CA THR A 84 -5.25 -3.05 -3.20
C THR A 84 -6.56 -2.39 -3.63
N ILE A 85 -6.76 -2.18 -4.94
CA ILE A 85 -8.00 -1.57 -5.46
C ILE A 85 -9.21 -2.50 -5.28
N GLY A 86 -9.02 -3.82 -5.39
CA GLY A 86 -10.09 -4.79 -5.13
C GLY A 86 -10.58 -4.71 -3.69
N LYS A 87 -9.64 -4.63 -2.74
CA LYS A 87 -9.95 -4.45 -1.32
C LYS A 87 -10.69 -3.13 -1.05
N GLU A 88 -10.26 -2.02 -1.64
CA GLU A 88 -10.92 -0.71 -1.47
C GLU A 88 -12.37 -0.69 -1.99
N ARG A 89 -12.67 -1.55 -2.98
CA ARG A 89 -13.99 -1.67 -3.61
C ARG A 89 -14.88 -2.75 -2.97
N GLY A 90 -14.46 -3.38 -1.88
CA GLY A 90 -15.25 -4.40 -1.18
C GLY A 90 -15.34 -5.72 -1.93
N VAL A 91 -14.39 -6.01 -2.82
CA VAL A 91 -14.26 -7.33 -3.45
C VAL A 91 -13.70 -8.31 -2.41
N ASP A 92 -14.60 -9.02 -1.75
CA ASP A 92 -14.32 -10.09 -0.79
C ASP A 92 -13.90 -11.37 -1.52
N GLY A 93 -12.71 -11.33 -2.13
CA GLY A 93 -12.08 -12.45 -2.82
C GLY A 93 -10.63 -12.61 -2.36
N TYR A 94 -10.46 -13.06 -1.11
CA TYR A 94 -9.17 -13.26 -0.45
C TYR A 94 -8.18 -14.11 -1.29
N ARG A 95 -7.11 -13.48 -1.79
CA ARG A 95 -5.75 -14.04 -1.89
C ARG A 95 -4.74 -12.90 -1.74
N SER A 96 -4.26 -12.70 -0.52
CA SER A 96 -3.07 -11.90 -0.26
C SER A 96 -1.90 -12.49 -1.04
N GLY A 97 -1.53 -11.85 -2.16
CA GLY A 97 -0.30 -12.13 -2.88
C GLY A 97 0.88 -12.04 -1.90
N GLN A 98 1.76 -13.04 -1.94
CA GLN A 98 2.97 -13.06 -1.12
C GLN A 98 3.73 -11.74 -1.28
N PRO A 99 4.14 -11.09 -0.17
CA PRO A 99 5.06 -9.96 -0.24
C PRO A 99 6.32 -10.40 -1.00
N ASP A 100 6.86 -9.55 -1.88
CA ASP A 100 8.25 -9.69 -2.38
C ASP A 100 9.16 -10.04 -1.19
N GLU A 101 10.17 -10.92 -1.32
CA GLU A 101 11.00 -11.34 -0.17
C GLU A 101 11.62 -10.16 0.59
N ASP A 102 11.99 -9.08 -0.13
CA ASP A 102 12.43 -7.81 0.46
C ASP A 102 11.34 -7.15 1.32
N HIS A 103 10.08 -7.21 0.89
CA HIS A 103 8.94 -6.69 1.65
C HIS A 103 8.60 -7.58 2.85
N LYS A 104 8.82 -8.90 2.74
CA LYS A 104 8.65 -9.84 3.86
C LYS A 104 9.70 -9.57 4.93
N ALA A 105 10.96 -9.43 4.57
CA ALA A 105 12.04 -9.11 5.51
C ALA A 105 11.81 -7.77 6.22
N VAL A 106 11.48 -6.71 5.47
CA VAL A 106 11.18 -5.39 6.06
C VAL A 106 9.95 -5.42 6.97
N LEU A 107 8.93 -6.23 6.61
CA LEU A 107 7.77 -6.42 7.46
C LEU A 107 8.13 -7.18 8.75
N GLU A 108 8.90 -8.27 8.64
CA GLU A 108 9.37 -9.06 9.79
C GLU A 108 10.17 -8.20 10.76
N GLU A 109 11.14 -7.42 10.26
CA GLU A 109 11.91 -6.47 11.07
C GLU A 109 11.01 -5.45 11.79
N ALA A 110 10.04 -4.85 11.07
CA ALA A 110 9.15 -3.85 11.63
C ALA A 110 8.17 -4.42 12.66
N MET A 111 7.79 -5.70 12.52
CA MET A 111 6.93 -6.38 13.48
C MET A 111 7.73 -6.85 14.70
N GLN A 112 8.98 -7.28 14.51
CA GLN A 112 9.89 -7.62 15.60
C GLN A 112 10.21 -6.40 16.47
N GLU A 113 10.49 -5.24 15.85
CA GLU A 113 10.67 -3.97 16.58
C GLU A 113 9.45 -3.63 17.45
N ALA A 114 8.25 -3.83 16.90
CA ALA A 114 7.01 -3.56 17.63
C ALA A 114 6.80 -4.54 18.79
N GLU A 115 7.14 -5.81 18.62
CA GLU A 115 7.07 -6.80 19.70
C GLU A 115 8.02 -6.46 20.84
N ASP A 116 9.28 -6.15 20.53
CA ASP A 116 10.29 -5.74 21.51
C ASP A 116 9.87 -4.47 22.27
N ALA A 117 9.32 -3.49 21.55
CA ALA A 117 8.81 -2.27 22.15
C ALA A 117 7.62 -2.52 23.09
N ALA A 118 6.69 -3.41 22.71
CA ALA A 118 5.56 -3.76 23.56
C ALA A 118 6.04 -4.44 24.86
N GLN A 119 6.98 -5.37 24.77
CA GLN A 119 7.57 -6.03 25.94
C GLN A 119 8.27 -5.05 26.88
N ARG A 120 9.02 -4.09 26.33
CA ARG A 120 9.70 -3.06 27.14
C ARG A 120 8.74 -2.10 27.84
N VAL A 121 7.65 -1.71 27.17
CA VAL A 121 6.57 -0.90 27.80
C VAL A 121 5.90 -1.69 28.92
N LEU A 122 5.60 -2.97 28.71
CA LEU A 122 5.09 -3.86 29.77
C LEU A 122 6.10 -4.05 30.91
N GLY A 123 7.40 -4.11 30.59
CA GLY A 123 8.50 -4.25 31.53
C GLY A 123 8.79 -3.00 32.37
N GLY A 124 8.20 -1.86 32.05
CA GLY A 124 8.32 -0.66 32.88
C GLY A 124 8.39 0.66 32.14
N GLU A 125 8.80 0.65 30.86
CA GLU A 125 9.02 1.89 30.11
C GLU A 125 7.73 2.67 29.88
N THR A 126 7.81 4.00 29.96
CA THR A 126 6.64 4.89 29.83
C THR A 126 6.10 4.92 28.41
N SER A 127 7.00 5.01 27.42
CA SER A 127 6.65 5.04 26.00
C SER A 127 7.85 4.73 25.12
N ILE A 128 7.61 4.07 23.99
CA ILE A 128 8.63 3.77 22.97
C ILE A 128 8.08 4.16 21.61
N GLN A 129 8.86 4.93 20.85
CA GLN A 129 8.56 5.28 19.47
C GLN A 129 9.24 4.28 18.54
N LEU A 130 8.45 3.68 17.64
CA LEU A 130 8.95 2.79 16.59
C LEU A 130 9.51 3.59 15.41
N THR A 131 10.23 2.90 14.55
CA THR A 131 10.74 3.42 13.28
C THR A 131 9.60 3.85 12.36
N PRO A 132 9.75 4.91 11.53
CA PRO A 132 8.76 5.27 10.53
C PRO A 132 8.45 4.14 9.56
N GLN A 133 7.17 3.79 9.47
CA GLN A 133 6.69 2.68 8.66
C GLN A 133 5.52 3.12 7.79
N ARG A 134 5.23 2.40 6.69
CA ARG A 134 4.07 2.70 5.83
C ARG A 134 2.75 2.41 6.55
N SER A 135 1.66 3.01 6.10
CA SER A 135 0.31 2.87 6.70
C SER A 135 -0.10 1.43 7.01
N TYR A 136 0.15 0.49 6.08
CA TYR A 136 -0.17 -0.92 6.26
C TYR A 136 0.57 -1.56 7.45
N VAL A 137 1.89 -1.33 7.55
CA VAL A 137 2.72 -1.85 8.65
C VAL A 137 2.30 -1.21 9.97
N ARG A 138 2.07 0.11 10.00
CA ARG A 138 1.56 0.81 11.21
C ARG A 138 0.24 0.22 11.70
N ARG A 139 -0.67 -0.17 10.79
CA ARG A 139 -1.93 -0.85 11.17
C ARG A 139 -1.64 -2.18 11.86
N LEU A 140 -0.72 -2.99 11.36
CA LEU A 140 -0.32 -4.25 11.99
C LEU A 140 0.34 -4.02 13.35
N GLN A 141 1.19 -2.99 13.47
CA GLN A 141 1.79 -2.59 14.75
C GLN A 141 0.71 -2.16 15.76
N HIS A 142 -0.29 -1.37 15.35
CA HIS A 142 -1.42 -1.03 16.25
C HIS A 142 -2.19 -2.28 16.73
N LEU A 143 -2.47 -3.24 15.84
CA LEU A 143 -3.11 -4.50 16.21
C LEU A 143 -2.24 -5.33 17.17
N LEU A 144 -0.92 -5.34 16.97
CA LEU A 144 0.02 -5.97 17.88
C LEU A 144 -0.02 -5.30 19.26
N GLY A 145 0.03 -3.97 19.32
CA GLY A 145 -0.09 -3.23 20.58
C GLY A 145 -1.36 -3.58 21.36
N GLN A 146 -2.50 -3.66 20.66
CA GLN A 146 -3.76 -4.10 21.25
C GLN A 146 -3.67 -5.53 21.82
N ARG A 147 -3.01 -6.46 21.12
CA ARG A 147 -2.81 -7.85 21.58
C ARG A 147 -1.94 -7.95 22.83
N TYR A 148 -0.92 -7.08 22.95
CA TYR A 148 -0.06 -6.99 24.14
C TYR A 148 -0.66 -6.10 25.23
N ASN A 149 -1.88 -5.59 25.04
CA ASN A 149 -2.57 -4.72 25.98
C ASN A 149 -1.79 -3.41 26.29
N VAL A 150 -1.09 -2.88 25.28
CA VAL A 150 -0.41 -1.58 25.32
C VAL A 150 -1.16 -0.56 24.48
N SER A 151 -1.23 0.68 24.95
CA SER A 151 -1.83 1.77 24.18
C SER A 151 -0.90 2.21 23.05
N SER A 152 -1.48 2.66 21.94
CA SER A 152 -0.72 3.02 20.75
C SER A 152 -1.25 4.27 20.06
N THR A 153 -0.36 5.09 19.51
CA THR A 153 -0.72 6.30 18.74
C THR A 153 0.26 6.53 17.60
N SER A 154 -0.19 7.14 16.51
CA SER A 154 0.69 7.49 15.39
C SER A 154 1.24 8.92 15.54
N ARG A 155 2.57 9.10 15.43
CA ARG A 155 3.27 10.39 15.50
C ARG A 155 3.91 10.73 14.15
N GLY A 156 3.96 12.03 13.81
CA GLY A 156 4.57 12.54 12.57
C GLY A 156 3.61 12.60 11.37
N ARG A 157 4.14 13.00 10.21
CA ARG A 157 3.43 13.05 8.91
C ARG A 157 4.08 12.08 7.95
N ASP A 158 3.31 11.46 7.07
CA ASP A 158 3.87 10.59 6.05
C ASP A 158 4.90 11.37 5.19
N PRO A 159 6.07 10.81 4.86
CA PRO A 159 6.51 9.42 5.05
C PRO A 159 7.23 9.12 6.39
N SER A 160 7.46 10.12 7.24
CA SER A 160 8.16 9.97 8.53
C SER A 160 7.22 9.61 9.69
N ARG A 161 6.00 9.15 9.40
CA ARG A 161 5.00 8.79 10.40
C ARG A 161 5.30 7.42 10.99
N SER A 162 5.29 7.32 12.32
CA SER A 162 5.56 6.08 13.06
C SER A 162 4.55 5.84 14.17
N VAL A 163 4.49 4.62 14.69
CA VAL A 163 3.68 4.27 15.86
C VAL A 163 4.51 4.47 17.13
N MET A 164 3.86 4.91 18.19
CA MET A 164 4.40 4.99 19.54
C MET A 164 3.54 4.13 20.46
N PHE A 165 4.16 3.21 21.18
CA PHE A 165 3.53 2.46 22.25
C PHE A 165 3.76 3.14 23.59
N TYR A 166 2.77 3.05 24.47
CA TYR A 166 2.82 3.63 25.80
C TYR A 166 1.91 2.82 26.73
N LYS A 167 2.14 2.95 28.04
CA LYS A 167 1.28 2.31 29.04
C LYS A 167 -0.16 2.81 28.90
N PRO A 168 -1.17 1.93 29.03
CA PRO A 168 -2.56 2.33 28.98
C PRO A 168 -2.94 3.32 30.07
#